data_AF-A0A015YGD3-F1
#
_entry.id   AF-A0A015YGD3-F1
#
_cell.length_a   1.000
_cell.length_b   1.000
_cell.length_c   1.000
_cell.angle_alpha   90.00
_cell.angle_beta   90.00
_cell.angle_gamma   90.00
#
_symmetry.space_group_name_H-M   'P 1'
#
loop_
_entity.id
_entity.type
_entity.pdbx_description
1 polymer ?
#
loop_
_entity_poly.entity_id
_entity_poly.type
_entity_poly.pdbx_seq_one_letter_code
_entity_poly.pdbx_strand_id
1 'polypeptide(L)' 'MVVDFTQIKQAVKEKLDHRNLNEVLPFNPTAENIARWVCKQIPQCYKVEVQESEANTVIYEKD' A
#
# COMPACT_ATOMS: atom_id res chain seq x y z
N MET A 1 -11.22 -14.78 11.68
CA MET A 1 -10.66 -13.98 10.57
C MET A 1 -10.16 -12.67 11.18
N VAL A 2 -8.90 -12.27 10.97
CA VAL A 2 -8.30 -11.10 11.67
C VAL A 2 -8.81 -9.78 11.08
N VAL A 3 -8.91 -9.71 9.74
CA VAL A 3 -9.51 -8.62 8.96
C VAL A 3 -10.17 -9.24 7.73
N ASP A 4 -11.29 -8.67 7.26
CA ASP A 4 -11.96 -9.08 6.02
C ASP A 4 -11.14 -8.68 4.79
N PHE A 5 -10.89 -9.64 3.87
CA PHE A 5 -10.14 -9.40 2.64
C PHE A 5 -10.81 -8.36 1.72
N THR A 6 -12.13 -8.23 1.76
CA THR A 6 -12.88 -7.22 1.01
C THR A 6 -12.55 -5.82 1.50
N GLN A 7 -12.44 -5.63 2.82
CA GLN A 7 -12.07 -4.35 3.42
C GLN A 7 -10.64 -3.98 3.07
N ILE A 8 -9.70 -4.94 3.11
CA ILE A 8 -8.31 -4.75 2.67
C ILE A 8 -8.27 -4.29 1.21
N LYS A 9 -9.01 -4.97 0.34
CA LYS A 9 -9.07 -4.62 -1.09
C LYS A 9 -9.63 -3.22 -1.31
N GLN A 10 -10.72 -2.85 -0.64
CA GLN A 10 -11.33 -1.52 -0.78
C GLN A 10 -10.38 -0.41 -0.31
N ALA A 11 -9.75 -0.58 0.86
CA ALA A 11 -8.85 0.42 1.44
C ALA A 11 -7.67 0.78 0.53
N VAL A 12 -7.14 -0.20 -0.22
CA VAL A 12 -6.01 0.01 -1.14
C VAL A 12 -6.48 0.36 -2.55
N LYS A 13 -7.37 -0.46 -3.13
CA LYS A 13 -7.72 -0.37 -4.56
C LYS A 13 -8.48 0.90 -4.89
N GLU A 14 -9.45 1.30 -4.07
CA GLU A 14 -10.30 2.47 -4.38
C GLU A 14 -9.52 3.79 -4.39
N LYS A 15 -8.37 3.82 -3.70
CA LYS A 15 -7.50 5.00 -3.63
C LYS A 15 -6.45 5.02 -4.74
N LEU A 16 -5.83 3.89 -5.06
CA LEU A 16 -4.64 3.85 -5.92
C LEU A 16 -4.94 3.46 -7.38
N ASP A 17 -5.95 2.62 -7.62
CA ASP A 17 -6.20 2.05 -8.95
C ASP A 17 -6.74 3.09 -9.94
N HIS A 18 -6.19 3.13 -11.16
CA HIS A 18 -6.56 4.08 -12.23
C HIS A 18 -6.56 5.56 -11.78
N ARG A 19 -5.64 5.95 -10.88
CA ARG A 19 -5.46 7.33 -10.43
C ARG A 19 -4.05 7.83 -10.72
N ASN A 20 -3.92 9.16 -10.84
CA ASN A 20 -2.63 9.81 -10.76
C ASN A 20 -2.17 9.82 -9.28
N LEU A 21 -1.14 9.04 -8.96
CA LEU A 21 -0.67 8.88 -7.58
C LEU A 21 -0.20 10.20 -6.95
N ASN A 22 0.34 11.12 -7.74
CA ASN A 22 0.79 12.43 -7.27
C ASN A 22 -0.36 13.36 -6.83
N GLU A 23 -1.58 13.14 -7.34
CA GLU A 23 -2.77 13.91 -6.95
C GLU A 23 -3.50 13.29 -5.75
N VAL A 24 -3.33 11.98 -5.54
CA VAL A 24 -4.02 11.23 -4.47
C VAL A 24 -3.18 11.15 -3.19
N LEU A 25 -1.87 10.97 -3.32
CA LEU A 25 -0.97 10.79 -2.20
C LEU A 25 -0.28 12.12 -1.85
N PRO A 26 -0.28 12.55 -0.57
CA PRO A 26 0.29 13.84 -0.16
C PRO A 26 1.84 13.78 -0.04
N PHE A 27 2.49 12.88 -0.76
CA PHE A 27 3.93 12.61 -0.70
C PHE A 27 4.45 12.09 -2.04
N ASN A 28 5.77 12.03 -2.21
CA ASN A 28 6.38 11.46 -3.41
C ASN A 28 6.08 9.95 -3.51
N PRO A 29 5.33 9.47 -4.52
CA PRO A 29 4.80 8.11 -4.56
C PRO A 29 5.84 7.07 -4.99
N THR A 30 6.95 6.97 -4.26
CA THR A 30 7.93 5.89 -4.43
C THR A 30 7.40 4.58 -3.83
N ALA A 31 7.94 3.42 -4.24
CA ALA A 31 7.50 2.12 -3.76
C ALA A 31 7.60 1.99 -2.21
N GLU A 32 8.65 2.55 -1.60
CA GLU A 32 8.85 2.60 -0.14
C GLU A 32 7.76 3.40 0.56
N ASN A 33 7.45 4.59 0.04
CA ASN A 33 6.44 5.47 0.63
C ASN A 33 5.03 4.88 0.48
N ILE A 34 4.74 4.24 -0.66
CA ILE A 34 3.50 3.52 -0.89
C ILE A 34 3.38 2.34 0.08
N ALA A 35 4.43 1.52 0.22
CA ALA A 35 4.41 0.37 1.14
C ALA A 35 4.10 0.79 2.57
N ARG A 36 4.76 1.86 3.05
CA ARG A 36 4.50 2.45 4.36
C ARG A 36 3.08 2.99 4.50
N TRP A 37 2.55 3.65 3.47
CA TRP A 37 1.20 4.20 3.48
C TRP A 37 0.13 3.11 3.49
N VAL A 38 0.28 2.06 2.69
CA VAL A 38 -0.62 0.89 2.66
C VAL A 38 -0.64 0.19 4.02
N CYS A 39 0.52 0.03 4.66
CA CYS A 39 0.61 -0.60 5.98
C CYS A 39 -0.23 0.16 7.03
N LYS A 40 -0.29 1.50 6.93
CA LYS A 40 -1.09 2.34 7.83
C LYS A 40 -2.61 2.25 7.60
N GLN A 41 -3.08 1.74 6.46
CA GLN A 41 -4.52 1.65 6.19
C GLN A 41 -5.22 0.54 6.99
N ILE A 42 -4.46 -0.47 7.43
CA ILE A 42 -5.00 -1.67 8.10
C ILE A 42 -4.28 -1.82 9.44
N PRO A 43 -4.95 -1.62 10.59
CA PRO A 43 -4.30 -1.63 11.91
C PRO A 43 -3.50 -2.90 12.22
N GLN A 44 -3.95 -4.05 11.72
CA GLN A 44 -3.35 -5.37 11.90
C GLN A 44 -2.30 -5.72 10.85
N CYS A 45 -2.03 -4.83 9.89
CA CYS A 45 -1.02 -5.05 8.87
C CYS A 45 0.37 -4.83 9.46
N TYR A 46 1.21 -5.86 9.38
CA TYR A 46 2.59 -5.84 9.84
C TYR A 46 3.60 -5.81 8.69
N LYS A 47 3.20 -6.22 7.47
CA LYS A 47 4.08 -6.31 6.31
C LYS A 47 3.34 -5.90 5.04
N VAL A 48 4.00 -5.10 4.20
CA VAL A 48 3.54 -4.76 2.86
C VAL A 48 4.69 -4.95 1.88
N GLU A 49 4.37 -5.57 0.75
CA GLU A 49 5.28 -5.73 -0.38
C GLU A 49 4.72 -4.95 -1.57
N VAL A 50 5.53 -4.07 -2.15
CA VAL A 50 5.19 -3.29 -3.34
C VAL A 50 6.19 -3.65 -4.42
N GLN A 51 5.67 -4.17 -5.53
CA GLN A 51 6.45 -4.48 -6.71
C GLN A 51 6.17 -3.45 -7.79
N GLU A 52 7.19 -2.68 -8.16
CA GLU A 52 7.09 -1.68 -9.22
C GLU A 52 7.36 -2.30 -10.60
N SER A 53 8.32 -3.23 -10.66
CA SER A 53 8.65 -4.02 -11.85
C SER A 53 9.12 -5.42 -11.45
N GLU A 54 9.29 -6.32 -12.42
CA GLU A 54 9.74 -7.70 -12.15
C GLU A 54 11.05 -7.77 -11.35
N ALA A 55 11.93 -6.79 -11.53
CA ALA A 55 13.24 -6.72 -10.86
C ALA A 55 13.29 -5.67 -9.73
N ASN A 56 12.19 -4.97 -9.42
CA ASN A 56 12.16 -3.97 -8.35
C ASN A 56 10.99 -4.20 -7.39
N THR A 57 11.32 -4.66 -6.20
CA THR A 57 10.38 -4.95 -5.12
C THR A 57 10.87 -4.33 -3.82
N VAL A 58 9.96 -3.70 -3.10
CA VAL A 58 10.19 -3.09 -1.79
C VAL A 58 9.31 -3.78 -0.75
N ILE A 59 9.89 -4.05 0.42
CA ILE A 59 9.20 -4.59 1.58
C ILE A 59 9.25 -3.58 2.72
N TYR A 60 8.10 -3.29 3.30
CA TYR A 60 7.96 -2.54 4.55
C TYR A 60 7.42 -3.47 5.63
N GLU A 61 8.14 -3.57 6.75
CA GLU A 61 7.73 -4.32 7.94
C GLU A 61 7.61 -3.35 9.12
N LYS A 62 6.53 -3.50 9.89
CA LYS A 62 6.22 -2.73 11.10
C LYS A 62 6.53 -3.61 12.31
N ASP A 63 7.31 -3.08 13.26
CA ASP A 63 7.61 -3.72 14.54
C ASP A 63 6.34 -4.03 15.37
#